data_AF-A0A5J4Q2Z3-F1
#
_entry.id   AF-A0A5J4Q2Z3-F1
#
_cell.length_a   1.000
_cell.length_b   1.000
_cell.length_c   1.000
_cell.angle_alpha   90.00
_cell.angle_beta   90.00
_cell.angle_gamma   90.00
#
_symmetry.space_group_name_H-M   'P 1'
#
loop_
_entity.id
_entity.type
_entity.pdbx_description
1 polymer ?
#
loop_
_entity_poly.entity_id
_entity_poly.type
_entity_poly.pdbx_seq_one_letter_code
_entity_poly.pdbx_strand_id
1 'polypeptide(L)'
;MKINILLVATKSFEFINRRMKEYISEQQPVISADAKKRALAGNFKNTGVERHGKNTPVEVNAYDFLTGSQGVALPYGICDMALNKGWVNAGITKDTAEFAVQGIRNWWYEMGIYYHNHANSLPITADGGGSNSSRGKAWKHELEKFANETGMEMEVVHFPEGTGKWNKI
;
A
#
# COMPACT_ATOMS: atom_id res chain seq x y z
N MET A 1 3.14 13.77 24.26
CA MET A 1 2.74 14.46 23.01
C MET A 1 1.44 13.79 22.56
N LYS A 2 0.33 14.53 22.38
CA LYS A 2 -0.92 13.93 21.89
C LYS A 2 -0.78 13.77 20.38
N ILE A 3 -0.64 12.54 19.92
CA ILE A 3 -0.64 12.25 18.48
C ILE A 3 -2.09 12.16 18.03
N ASN A 4 -2.47 13.06 17.13
CA ASN A 4 -3.78 13.01 16.50
C ASN A 4 -3.71 12.03 15.34
N ILE A 5 -4.27 10.84 15.53
CA ILE A 5 -4.56 9.97 14.40
C ILE A 5 -5.99 10.27 14.00
N LEU A 6 -6.14 11.06 12.93
CA LEU A 6 -7.46 11.36 12.40
C LEU A 6 -7.84 10.25 11.41
N LEU A 7 -8.58 9.25 11.89
CA LEU A 7 -9.15 8.21 11.05
C LEU A 7 -10.54 8.64 10.61
N VAL A 8 -10.63 9.12 9.37
CA VAL A 8 -11.89 9.55 8.79
C VAL A 8 -12.46 8.40 7.97
N ALA A 9 -13.45 7.71 8.54
CA ALA A 9 -14.19 6.68 7.82
C ALA A 9 -15.09 7.33 6.76
N THR A 10 -14.86 6.95 5.50
CA THR A 10 -15.72 7.19 4.33
C THR A 10 -16.05 8.66 4.02
N LYS A 11 -15.43 9.20 2.96
CA LYS A 11 -15.69 10.55 2.45
C LYS A 11 -15.93 10.54 0.94
N SER A 12 -16.49 11.63 0.41
CA SER A 12 -16.64 11.80 -1.04
C SER A 12 -15.28 11.92 -1.71
N PHE A 13 -15.20 11.53 -2.99
CA PHE A 13 -13.98 11.68 -3.78
C PHE A 13 -13.47 13.11 -3.86
N GLU A 14 -14.38 14.09 -3.95
CA GLU A 14 -14.04 15.50 -3.95
C GLU A 14 -13.36 15.91 -2.65
N PHE A 15 -13.86 15.43 -1.51
CA PHE A 15 -13.24 15.67 -0.22
C PHE A 15 -11.84 15.08 -0.17
N ILE A 16 -11.68 13.80 -0.57
CA ILE A 16 -10.38 13.11 -0.59
C ILE A 16 -9.39 13.89 -1.46
N ASN A 17 -9.77 14.17 -2.71
CA ASN A 17 -8.91 14.85 -3.67
C ASN A 17 -8.51 16.25 -3.20
N ARG A 18 -9.45 17.02 -2.63
CA ARG A 18 -9.16 18.33 -2.05
C ARG A 18 -8.17 18.22 -0.90
N ARG A 19 -8.41 17.31 0.04
CA ARG A 19 -7.54 17.08 1.20
C ARG A 19 -6.13 16.67 0.79
N MET A 20 -6.00 15.76 -0.17
CA MET A 20 -4.69 15.33 -0.68
C MET A 20 -3.95 16.49 -1.36
N LYS A 21 -4.65 17.34 -2.11
CA LYS A 21 -4.04 18.53 -2.74
C LYS A 21 -3.55 19.56 -1.71
N GLU A 22 -4.28 19.76 -0.61
CA GLU A 22 -3.86 20.64 0.49
C GLU A 22 -2.52 20.17 1.05
N TYR A 23 -2.40 18.89 1.42
CA TYR A 23 -1.15 18.33 1.93
C TYR A 23 0.01 18.40 0.93
N ILE A 24 -0.24 18.10 -0.35
CA ILE A 24 0.79 18.24 -1.40
C ILE A 24 1.25 19.70 -1.50
N SER A 25 0.33 20.67 -1.41
CA SER A 25 0.68 22.10 -1.46
C SER A 25 1.50 22.55 -0.23
N GLU A 26 1.34 21.87 0.90
CA GLU A 26 2.11 22.05 2.13
C GLU A 26 3.40 21.21 2.16
N GLN A 27 3.80 20.63 1.01
CA GLN A 27 4.99 19.79 0.86
C GLN A 27 5.00 18.57 1.80
N GLN A 28 3.82 18.07 2.17
CA GLN A 28 3.68 16.83 2.92
C GLN A 28 3.58 15.64 1.97
N PRO A 29 4.18 14.48 2.32
CA PRO A 29 4.02 13.26 1.56
C PRO A 29 2.56 12.83 1.57
N VAL A 30 2.06 12.33 0.44
CA VAL A 30 0.73 11.74 0.38
C VAL A 30 0.81 10.37 -0.24
N ILE A 31 0.39 9.36 0.51
CA ILE A 31 0.48 7.97 0.06
C ILE A 31 -0.88 7.31 -0.16
N SER A 32 -0.91 6.41 -1.12
CA SER A 32 -1.97 5.40 -1.29
C SER A 32 -1.40 4.05 -0.88
N ALA A 33 -2.17 3.27 -0.10
CA ALA A 33 -1.77 1.96 0.40
C ALA A 33 -2.85 0.90 0.10
N ASP A 34 -2.43 -0.28 -0.34
CA ASP A 34 -3.32 -1.36 -0.79
C ASP A 34 -2.64 -2.72 -0.66
N ALA A 35 -3.39 -3.72 -0.22
CA ALA A 35 -3.00 -5.11 -0.34
C ALA A 35 -3.50 -5.67 -1.67
N LYS A 36 -2.59 -6.19 -2.49
CA LYS A 36 -2.96 -6.87 -3.73
C LYS A 36 -3.20 -8.36 -3.50
N LYS A 37 -3.88 -8.98 -4.46
CA LYS A 37 -4.20 -10.41 -4.44
C LYS A 37 -2.92 -11.23 -4.26
N ARG A 38 -2.98 -12.26 -3.42
CA ARG A 38 -1.95 -13.29 -3.28
C ARG A 38 -1.52 -13.82 -4.65
N ALA A 39 -0.23 -13.87 -4.89
CA ALA A 39 0.37 -14.39 -6.11
C ALA A 39 1.07 -15.71 -5.82
N LEU A 40 0.84 -16.72 -6.65
CA LEU A 40 1.62 -17.96 -6.58
C LEU A 40 2.99 -17.70 -7.19
N ALA A 41 4.04 -17.95 -6.41
CA ALA A 41 5.40 -17.96 -6.92
C ALA A 41 5.68 -19.31 -7.57
N GLY A 42 6.16 -19.30 -8.81
CA GLY A 42 6.47 -20.52 -9.55
C GLY A 42 6.34 -20.35 -11.05
N ASN A 43 6.53 -21.44 -11.77
CA ASN A 43 6.52 -21.47 -13.23
C ASN A 43 5.09 -21.55 -13.78
N PHE A 44 4.28 -20.50 -13.57
CA PHE A 44 2.90 -20.42 -14.02
C PHE A 44 2.76 -19.55 -15.27
N LYS A 45 1.74 -19.84 -16.08
CA LYS A 45 1.44 -19.07 -17.28
C LYS A 45 1.07 -17.63 -16.93
N ASN A 46 1.94 -16.70 -17.33
CA ASN A 46 1.65 -15.26 -17.34
C ASN A 46 1.35 -14.77 -18.76
N THR A 47 0.51 -13.74 -18.89
CA THR A 47 0.20 -13.12 -20.19
C THR A 47 1.24 -12.08 -20.64
N GLY A 48 2.20 -11.76 -19.77
CA GLY A 48 3.36 -10.94 -20.10
C GLY A 48 4.24 -11.63 -21.14
N VAL A 49 4.89 -10.84 -22.00
CA VAL A 49 5.72 -11.35 -23.09
C VAL A 49 7.16 -10.89 -22.88
N GLU A 50 8.05 -11.84 -22.66
CA GLU A 50 9.49 -11.64 -22.81
C GLU A 50 9.92 -12.02 -24.23
N ARG A 51 10.88 -11.30 -24.82
CA ARG A 51 11.34 -11.60 -26.17
C ARG A 51 12.20 -12.87 -26.16
N HIS A 52 11.70 -13.92 -26.80
CA HIS A 52 12.45 -15.15 -27.05
C HIS A 52 12.74 -15.32 -28.54
N GLY A 53 13.69 -16.20 -28.86
CA GLY A 53 13.91 -16.65 -30.23
C GLY A 53 12.65 -17.25 -30.84
N LYS A 54 12.57 -17.25 -32.17
CA LYS A 54 11.45 -17.88 -32.87
C LYS A 54 11.42 -19.38 -32.53
N ASN A 55 10.25 -19.92 -32.22
CA ASN A 55 10.01 -21.33 -31.87
C ASN A 55 10.71 -21.83 -30.59
N THR A 56 11.06 -20.95 -29.65
CA THR A 56 11.57 -21.35 -28.33
C THR A 56 10.59 -20.96 -27.22
N PRO A 57 9.40 -21.61 -27.15
CA PRO A 57 8.45 -21.34 -26.07
C PRO A 57 9.03 -21.83 -24.73
N VAL A 58 8.73 -21.09 -23.67
CA VAL A 58 9.02 -21.52 -22.30
C VAL A 58 7.88 -22.45 -21.85
N GLU A 59 8.24 -23.64 -21.38
CA GLU A 59 7.28 -24.57 -20.79
C GLU A 59 6.84 -24.05 -19.42
N VAL A 60 5.53 -23.94 -19.20
CA VAL A 60 4.91 -23.36 -17.98
C VAL A 60 3.71 -24.18 -17.55
N ASN A 61 3.38 -24.12 -16.25
CA ASN A 61 2.14 -24.68 -15.72
C ASN A 61 0.94 -23.86 -16.24
N ALA A 62 0.05 -24.51 -16.97
CA ALA A 62 -1.14 -23.87 -17.53
C ALA A 62 -2.20 -23.49 -16.47
N TYR A 63 -2.15 -24.13 -15.30
CA TYR A 63 -3.09 -23.94 -14.21
C TYR A 63 -2.36 -23.57 -12.91
N ASP A 64 -2.95 -22.63 -12.17
CA ASP A 64 -2.40 -22.04 -10.95
C ASP A 64 -2.73 -22.88 -9.70
N PHE A 65 -2.27 -24.14 -9.66
CA PHE A 65 -2.42 -24.99 -8.49
C PHE A 65 -1.36 -24.71 -7.43
N LEU A 66 -1.78 -24.59 -6.16
CA LEU A 66 -0.87 -24.35 -5.04
C LEU A 66 0.22 -25.44 -4.91
N THR A 67 -0.10 -26.69 -5.24
CA THR A 67 0.85 -27.82 -5.23
C THR A 67 1.99 -27.67 -6.24
N GLY A 68 1.80 -26.89 -7.30
CA GLY A 68 2.84 -26.55 -8.28
C GLY A 68 3.61 -25.27 -7.95
N SER A 69 3.28 -24.61 -6.83
CA SER A 69 3.92 -23.35 -6.42
C SER A 69 5.13 -23.59 -5.53
N GLN A 70 6.13 -22.72 -5.65
CA GLN A 70 7.27 -22.63 -4.74
C GLN A 70 6.94 -21.82 -3.48
N GLY A 71 5.81 -21.10 -3.49
CA GLY A 71 5.34 -20.30 -2.37
C GLY A 71 4.21 -19.36 -2.78
N VAL A 72 3.73 -18.58 -1.81
CA VAL A 72 2.71 -17.55 -2.03
C VAL A 72 3.26 -16.22 -1.57
N ALA A 73 3.29 -15.25 -2.48
CA ALA A 73 3.63 -13.87 -2.18
C ALA A 73 2.37 -13.03 -1.91
N LEU A 74 2.47 -12.14 -0.95
CA LEU A 74 1.49 -11.13 -0.57
C LEU A 74 2.05 -9.75 -0.92
N PRO A 75 1.77 -9.24 -2.13
CA PRO A 75 2.16 -7.89 -2.49
C PRO A 75 1.35 -6.84 -1.71
N TYR A 76 2.05 -5.92 -1.07
CA TYR A 76 1.47 -4.72 -0.46
C TYR A 76 2.12 -3.49 -1.11
N GLY A 77 1.31 -2.74 -1.84
CA GLY A 77 1.74 -1.56 -2.58
C GLY A 77 1.61 -0.30 -1.74
N ILE A 78 2.53 0.63 -1.95
CA ILE A 78 2.47 2.02 -1.48
C ILE A 78 2.83 2.91 -2.65
N CYS A 79 1.98 3.88 -2.95
CA CYS A 79 2.23 4.87 -4.00
C CYS A 79 2.34 6.25 -3.37
N ASP A 80 3.51 6.85 -3.47
CA ASP A 80 3.70 8.27 -3.20
C ASP A 80 3.11 9.08 -4.34
N MET A 81 1.99 9.73 -4.06
CA MET A 81 1.22 10.49 -5.05
C MET A 81 1.84 11.84 -5.38
N ALA A 82 2.68 12.41 -4.50
CA ALA A 82 3.37 13.66 -4.76
C ALA A 82 4.53 13.44 -5.74
N LEU A 83 5.24 12.32 -5.61
CA LEU A 83 6.40 11.97 -6.44
C LEU A 83 6.07 11.06 -7.61
N ASN A 84 4.87 10.48 -7.64
CA ASN A 84 4.47 9.42 -8.57
C ASN A 84 5.44 8.23 -8.53
N LYS A 85 5.78 7.77 -7.31
CA LYS A 85 6.71 6.65 -7.06
C LYS A 85 6.04 5.55 -6.29
N GLY A 86 6.24 4.31 -6.73
CA GLY A 86 5.74 3.12 -6.07
C GLY A 86 6.79 2.43 -5.20
N TRP A 87 6.33 1.84 -4.12
CA TRP A 87 7.05 0.89 -3.27
C TRP A 87 6.20 -0.36 -3.10
N VAL A 88 6.82 -1.54 -3.14
CA VAL A 88 6.10 -2.81 -2.98
C VAL A 88 6.82 -3.65 -1.93
N ASN A 89 6.07 -4.10 -0.93
CA ASN A 89 6.53 -5.12 0.01
C ASN A 89 5.94 -6.47 -0.39
N ALA A 90 6.77 -7.51 -0.48
CA ALA A 90 6.33 -8.87 -0.75
C ALA A 90 6.39 -9.71 0.53
N GLY A 91 5.23 -9.92 1.16
CA GLY A 91 5.09 -10.78 2.33
C GLY A 91 4.99 -12.25 1.95
N ILE A 92 5.43 -13.14 2.84
CA ILE A 92 5.34 -14.61 2.64
C ILE A 92 4.36 -15.29 3.61
N THR A 93 3.67 -14.51 4.45
CA THR A 93 2.82 -15.04 5.53
C THR A 93 1.34 -14.62 5.37
N LYS A 94 0.89 -13.67 6.18
CA LYS A 94 -0.50 -13.24 6.29
C LYS A 94 -0.59 -11.74 6.08
N ASP A 95 -1.65 -11.33 5.37
CA ASP A 95 -2.04 -9.94 5.27
C ASP A 95 -2.62 -9.48 6.62
N THR A 96 -1.81 -8.77 7.39
CA THR A 96 -2.13 -8.28 8.74
C THR A 96 -1.90 -6.79 8.82
N ALA A 97 -2.54 -6.12 9.78
CA ALA A 97 -2.32 -4.69 10.03
C ALA A 97 -0.83 -4.36 10.29
N GLU A 98 -0.13 -5.25 11.02
CA GLU A 98 1.31 -5.13 11.26
C GLU A 98 2.11 -5.19 9.97
N PHE A 99 1.80 -6.14 9.08
CA PHE A 99 2.44 -6.22 7.77
C PHE A 99 2.17 -4.97 6.90
N ALA A 100 0.94 -4.47 6.89
CA ALA A 100 0.57 -3.27 6.16
C ALA A 100 1.34 -2.02 6.65
N VAL A 101 1.36 -1.78 7.97
CA VAL A 101 2.10 -0.64 8.54
C VAL A 101 3.61 -0.84 8.42
N GLN A 102 4.12 -2.05 8.55
CA GLN A 102 5.54 -2.33 8.30
C GLN A 102 5.91 -1.99 6.86
N GLY A 103 5.00 -2.22 5.91
CA GLY A 103 5.21 -1.80 4.54
C GLY A 103 5.37 -0.28 4.40
N ILE A 104 4.53 0.49 5.10
CA ILE A 104 4.58 1.97 5.13
C ILE A 104 5.86 2.43 5.81
N ARG A 105 6.24 1.79 6.91
CA ARG A 105 7.49 2.03 7.63
C ARG A 105 8.71 1.82 6.72
N ASN A 106 8.76 0.71 5.98
CA ASN A 106 9.84 0.43 5.04
C ASN A 106 9.90 1.49 3.94
N TRP A 107 8.76 1.83 3.33
CA TRP A 107 8.69 2.91 2.35
C TRP A 107 9.26 4.21 2.92
N TRP A 108 8.90 4.58 4.15
CA TRP A 108 9.35 5.81 4.77
C TRP A 108 10.87 5.83 4.94
N TYR A 109 11.46 4.82 5.58
CA TYR A 109 12.90 4.84 5.88
C TYR A 109 13.79 4.57 4.67
N GLU A 110 13.33 3.78 3.72
CA GLU A 110 14.13 3.40 2.55
C GLU A 110 13.98 4.38 1.38
N MET A 111 12.88 5.15 1.31
CA MET A 111 12.62 6.06 0.20
C MET A 111 12.02 7.40 0.63
N GLY A 112 10.94 7.38 1.41
CA GLY A 112 10.13 8.57 1.72
C GLY A 112 10.94 9.67 2.41
N ILE A 113 11.75 9.32 3.40
CA ILE A 113 12.52 10.27 4.21
C ILE A 113 13.54 11.05 3.38
N TYR A 114 14.06 10.49 2.29
CA TYR A 114 15.00 11.19 1.41
C TYR A 114 14.36 12.33 0.62
N TYR A 115 13.06 12.23 0.35
CA TYR A 115 12.31 13.24 -0.42
C TYR A 115 11.47 14.16 0.47
N HIS A 116 11.08 13.68 1.65
CA HIS A 116 10.12 14.33 2.55
C HIS A 116 10.71 14.54 3.95
N ASN A 117 12.01 14.82 4.06
CA ASN A 117 12.75 14.95 5.32
C ASN A 117 12.24 16.06 6.27
N HIS A 118 11.40 16.97 5.79
CA HIS A 118 10.77 18.03 6.57
C HIS A 118 9.27 17.79 6.83
N ALA A 119 8.76 16.61 6.47
CA ALA A 119 7.38 16.26 6.71
C ALA A 119 7.07 16.18 8.20
N ASN A 120 5.92 16.71 8.57
CA ASN A 120 5.33 16.59 9.90
C ASN A 120 3.99 15.84 9.86
N SER A 121 3.49 15.54 8.67
CA SER A 121 2.21 14.87 8.46
C SER A 121 2.32 13.81 7.37
N LEU A 122 1.60 12.71 7.53
CA LEU A 122 1.49 11.62 6.56
C LEU A 122 0.00 11.28 6.32
N PRO A 123 -0.66 11.96 5.38
CA PRO A 123 -1.95 11.53 4.84
C PRO A 123 -1.86 10.24 4.03
N ILE A 124 -2.76 9.31 4.34
CA ILE A 124 -2.84 7.97 3.77
C ILE A 124 -4.24 7.75 3.20
N THR A 125 -4.29 7.34 1.93
CA THR A 125 -5.52 6.84 1.30
C THR A 125 -5.50 5.32 1.23
N ALA A 126 -6.63 4.70 1.58
CA ALA A 126 -6.77 3.24 1.61
C ALA A 126 -8.18 2.80 1.20
N ASP A 127 -8.30 1.59 0.68
CA ASP A 127 -9.57 0.98 0.28
C ASP A 127 -10.39 0.46 1.49
N GLY A 128 -9.73 0.17 2.62
CA GLY A 128 -10.37 -0.19 3.89
C GLY A 128 -10.72 -1.68 4.03
N GLY A 129 -10.16 -2.52 3.15
CA GLY A 129 -10.28 -3.97 3.19
C GLY A 129 -9.20 -4.64 4.04
N GLY A 130 -9.52 -5.79 4.64
CA GLY A 130 -8.53 -6.65 5.29
C GLY A 130 -7.64 -5.95 6.33
N SER A 131 -6.34 -5.87 6.05
CA SER A 131 -5.30 -5.35 6.95
C SER A 131 -5.35 -3.84 7.21
N ASN A 132 -5.90 -3.04 6.30
CA ASN A 132 -5.96 -1.58 6.42
C ASN A 132 -7.37 -1.07 6.83
N SER A 133 -8.21 -1.96 7.37
CA SER A 133 -9.62 -1.65 7.63
C SER A 133 -9.83 -0.52 8.63
N SER A 134 -10.73 0.41 8.29
CA SER A 134 -11.14 1.54 9.16
C SER A 134 -11.74 1.10 10.51
N ARG A 135 -12.30 -0.11 10.57
CA ARG A 135 -12.86 -0.71 11.80
C ARG A 135 -11.83 -1.54 12.58
N GLY A 136 -10.71 -1.92 11.95
CA GLY A 136 -9.70 -2.78 12.55
C GLY A 136 -8.89 -2.06 13.63
N LYS A 137 -9.02 -2.46 14.90
CA LYS A 137 -8.24 -1.87 16.00
C LYS A 137 -6.73 -2.02 15.83
N ALA A 138 -6.29 -3.17 15.29
CA ALA A 138 -4.88 -3.44 15.03
C ALA A 138 -4.29 -2.44 14.01
N TRP A 139 -5.03 -2.07 12.97
CA TRP A 139 -4.61 -1.05 12.01
C TRP A 139 -4.34 0.29 12.69
N LYS A 140 -5.28 0.73 13.53
CA LYS A 140 -5.14 1.99 14.29
C LYS A 140 -3.94 1.95 15.23
N HIS A 141 -3.79 0.83 15.94
CA HIS A 141 -2.70 0.62 16.91
C HIS A 141 -1.33 0.63 16.25
N GLU A 142 -1.17 -0.03 15.12
CA GLU A 142 0.11 -0.06 14.41
C GLU A 142 0.45 1.30 13.78
N LEU A 143 -0.55 2.01 13.23
CA LEU A 143 -0.36 3.40 12.79
C LEU A 143 0.01 4.32 13.95
N GLU A 144 -0.58 4.13 15.13
CA GLU A 144 -0.24 4.90 16.32
C GLU A 144 1.21 4.68 16.74
N LYS A 145 1.67 3.43 16.75
CA LYS A 145 3.10 3.15 16.99
C LYS A 145 3.98 3.86 15.98
N PHE A 146 3.64 3.78 14.69
CA PHE A 146 4.44 4.40 13.64
C PHE A 146 4.42 5.95 13.71
N ALA A 147 3.30 6.53 14.11
CA ALA A 147 3.20 7.97 14.36
C ALA A 147 4.04 8.39 15.58
N ASN A 148 4.03 7.61 16.66
CA ASN A 148 4.90 7.82 17.81
C ASN A 148 6.38 7.73 17.46
N GLU A 149 6.72 6.81 16.56
CA GLU A 149 8.08 6.57 16.11
C GLU A 149 8.62 7.75 15.26
N THR A 150 7.80 8.26 14.33
CA THR A 150 8.23 9.31 13.40
C THR A 150 7.93 10.73 13.89
N GLY A 151 7.04 10.87 14.87
CA GLY A 151 6.53 12.17 15.32
C GLY A 151 5.55 12.83 14.34
N MET A 152 5.16 12.15 13.26
CA MET A 152 4.24 12.69 12.25
C MET A 152 2.78 12.58 12.68
N GLU A 153 1.97 13.57 12.30
CA GLU A 153 0.51 13.47 12.32
C GLU A 153 0.03 12.53 11.20
N MET A 154 -0.79 11.54 11.52
CA MET A 154 -1.29 10.59 10.52
C MET A 154 -2.78 10.77 10.31
N GLU A 155 -3.17 11.05 9.07
CA GLU A 155 -4.57 11.10 8.66
C GLU A 155 -4.83 9.95 7.69
N VAL A 156 -5.81 9.10 8.00
CA VAL A 156 -6.22 8.04 7.07
C VAL A 156 -7.61 8.34 6.57
N VAL A 157 -7.76 8.37 5.25
CA VAL A 157 -9.05 8.53 4.59
C VAL A 157 -9.35 7.29 3.76
N HIS A 158 -10.45 6.64 4.09
CA HIS A 158 -10.91 5.47 3.37
C HIS A 158 -11.84 5.85 2.23
N PHE A 159 -11.61 5.24 1.07
CA PHE A 159 -12.51 5.32 -0.06
C PHE A 159 -13.86 4.64 0.25
N PRO A 160 -14.98 5.09 -0.34
CA PRO A 160 -16.27 4.39 -0.21
C PRO A 160 -16.22 2.94 -0.70
N GLU A 161 -17.10 2.10 -0.18
CA GLU A 161 -17.19 0.70 -0.61
C GLU A 161 -17.40 0.59 -2.13
N GLY A 162 -16.77 -0.40 -2.77
CA GLY A 162 -16.88 -0.62 -4.22
C GLY A 162 -16.04 0.32 -5.08
N THR A 163 -15.19 1.17 -4.49
CA THR A 163 -14.40 2.17 -5.23
C THR A 163 -12.89 1.94 -5.29
N GLY A 164 -12.43 0.72 -4.95
CA GLY A 164 -11.00 0.37 -4.93
C GLY A 164 -10.24 0.64 -6.25
N LYS A 165 -10.93 0.71 -7.39
CA LYS A 165 -10.34 1.09 -8.70
C LYS A 165 -9.72 2.50 -8.71
N TRP A 166 -10.16 3.39 -7.82
CA TRP A 166 -9.70 4.77 -7.73
C TRP A 166 -8.55 4.96 -6.73
N ASN A 167 -8.19 3.90 -6.00
CA ASN A 167 -6.98 3.87 -5.19
C ASN A 167 -5.78 3.84 -6.14
N LYS A 168 -4.92 4.86 -6.07
CA LYS A 168 -3.76 4.99 -6.98
C LYS A 168 -2.66 4.05 -6.54
N ILE A 169 -2.70 2.81 -7.01
CA ILE A 169 -1.69 1.79 -6.73
C ILE A 169 -1.44 0.87 -7.91
#